data_AF-A0A2E4W683-F1
#
_entry.id   AF-A0A2E4W683-F1
#
_cell.length_a   1.000
_cell.length_b   1.000
_cell.length_c   1.000
_cell.angle_alpha   90.00
_cell.angle_beta   90.00
_cell.angle_gamma   90.00
#
_symmetry.space_group_name_H-M   'P 1'
#
loop_
_entity.id
_entity.type
_entity.pdbx_description
1 polymer ?
#
loop_
_entity_poly.entity_id
_entity_poly.type
_entity_poly.pdbx_seq_one_letter_code
_entity_poly.pdbx_strand_id
1 'polypeptide(L)'
;MMLDDITQAVLAHDDVARYLRGGRGESNLEARERIHAYIEELRTTQRYPFYRALKHPLYPILRKITRMPESVEIAESATRWGRVIYASNHKSHTDYLIEPLILDDHGIRPPVIAAGINLFGGALGLLHRHVTGAIPIRRNTKDPAYLVTLKAYVAELLKRHDILVYLEGGRSYNGAMKSPKTGLLHAALQAGQDDLTILPMAVAYDLVLEDQALAHQGVKRRQRPFALELAEMVRYGVGYQSRAFVTFGTPVPLSGYDVESRREVMNLASHIGDLIGKLHKVLPTALVSAAMRPSIELTDLTDRIDGLLEVLRVSGANLAVSTGQQAVEEAIEPMTERGILVIDGTKCRVRDRMVLRYYARSIQHLLSPRSEQSTH
;
A
#
# COMPACT_ATOMS: atom_id res chain seq x y z
N MET A 1 3.23 28.59 -16.19
CA MET A 1 3.34 29.31 -14.91
C MET A 1 3.66 28.37 -13.74
N MET A 2 2.84 27.37 -13.39
CA MET A 2 3.07 26.51 -12.18
C MET A 2 4.40 25.72 -12.07
N LEU A 3 5.08 25.40 -13.18
CA LEU A 3 6.22 24.46 -13.18
C LEU A 3 7.53 25.10 -12.71
N ASP A 4 7.67 26.41 -12.91
CA ASP A 4 8.83 27.16 -12.42
C ASP A 4 8.70 27.39 -10.90
N ASP A 5 7.48 27.63 -10.42
CA ASP A 5 7.21 27.91 -9.00
C ASP A 5 7.65 26.78 -8.05
N ILE A 6 7.37 25.50 -8.38
CA ILE A 6 7.79 24.38 -7.51
C ILE A 6 9.30 24.19 -7.55
N THR A 7 9.94 24.42 -8.70
CA THR A 7 11.39 24.33 -8.84
C THR A 7 12.06 25.41 -8.00
N GLN A 8 11.58 26.66 -8.08
CA GLN A 8 12.08 27.75 -7.25
C GLN A 8 11.87 27.48 -5.76
N ALA A 9 10.70 26.97 -5.37
CA ALA A 9 10.40 26.64 -3.98
C ALA A 9 11.31 25.52 -3.43
N VAL A 10 11.58 24.48 -4.24
CA VAL A 10 12.52 23.42 -3.86
C VAL A 10 13.95 23.95 -3.70
N LEU A 11 14.41 24.81 -4.62
CA LEU A 11 15.74 25.43 -4.53
C LEU A 11 15.87 26.39 -3.34
N ALA A 12 14.77 27.02 -2.93
CA ALA A 12 14.71 27.90 -1.78
C ALA A 12 14.59 27.15 -0.44
N HIS A 13 14.28 25.86 -0.44
CA HIS A 13 14.14 25.05 0.77
C HIS A 13 15.46 24.99 1.55
N ASP A 14 15.42 25.18 2.87
CA ASP A 14 16.61 25.36 3.71
C ASP A 14 17.63 24.23 3.57
N ASP A 15 17.17 22.97 3.57
CA ASP A 15 18.05 21.82 3.39
C ASP A 15 18.74 21.79 2.02
N VAL A 16 18.04 22.19 0.96
CA VAL A 16 18.60 22.26 -0.41
C VAL A 16 19.59 23.41 -0.50
N ALA A 17 19.24 24.58 0.04
CA ALA A 17 20.15 25.72 0.12
C ALA A 17 21.41 25.41 0.96
N ARG A 18 21.26 24.68 2.07
CA ARG A 18 22.38 24.19 2.90
C ARG A 18 23.24 23.19 2.13
N TYR A 19 22.63 22.26 1.39
CA TYR A 19 23.34 21.32 0.54
C TYR A 19 24.18 22.05 -0.53
N LEU A 20 23.59 23.03 -1.21
CA LEU A 20 24.26 23.83 -2.25
C LEU A 20 25.44 24.66 -1.72
N ARG A 21 25.39 25.09 -0.45
CA ARG A 21 26.49 25.81 0.22
C ARG A 21 27.61 24.89 0.75
N GLY A 22 27.32 23.61 0.96
CA GLY A 22 28.14 22.68 1.76
C GLY A 22 29.42 22.13 1.11
N GLY A 23 29.87 22.64 -0.05
CA GLY A 23 31.20 22.38 -0.61
C GLY A 23 31.63 20.91 -0.67
N ARG A 24 30.78 20.00 -1.15
CA ARG A 24 31.05 18.54 -1.18
C ARG A 24 31.96 18.09 -2.34
N GLY A 25 32.88 18.94 -2.79
CA GLY A 25 33.81 18.66 -3.89
C GLY A 25 33.25 18.83 -5.30
N GLU A 26 31.97 19.18 -5.45
CA GLU A 26 31.33 19.57 -6.72
C GLU A 26 31.15 21.10 -6.75
N SER A 27 31.18 21.71 -7.94
CA SER A 27 30.87 23.14 -8.08
C SER A 27 29.39 23.42 -7.75
N ASN A 28 29.08 24.65 -7.34
CA ASN A 28 27.69 25.02 -7.05
C ASN A 28 26.78 24.85 -8.29
N LEU A 29 27.33 25.10 -9.49
CA LEU A 29 26.63 24.94 -10.75
C LEU A 29 26.27 23.46 -10.99
N GLU A 30 27.22 22.55 -10.90
CA GLU A 30 26.99 21.11 -11.07
C GLU A 30 25.96 20.58 -10.06
N ALA A 31 26.06 21.01 -8.80
CA ALA A 31 25.10 20.61 -7.77
C ALA A 31 23.68 21.10 -8.08
N ARG A 32 23.53 22.34 -8.59
CA ARG A 32 22.24 22.88 -9.04
C ARG A 32 21.69 22.11 -10.24
N GLU A 33 22.51 21.84 -11.26
CA GLU A 33 22.11 21.07 -12.43
C GLU A 33 21.61 19.68 -12.06
N ARG A 34 22.28 19.01 -11.11
CA ARG A 34 21.82 17.71 -10.57
C ARG A 34 20.48 17.83 -9.86
N ILE A 35 20.29 18.85 -9.02
CA ILE A 35 19.00 19.09 -8.35
C ILE A 35 17.90 19.33 -9.38
N HIS A 36 18.15 20.17 -10.39
CA HIS A 36 17.20 20.38 -11.49
C HIS A 36 16.85 19.08 -12.21
N ALA A 37 17.84 18.25 -12.54
CA ALA A 37 17.60 16.95 -13.16
C ALA A 37 16.74 16.02 -12.29
N TYR A 38 16.95 16.02 -10.97
CA TYR A 38 16.11 15.24 -10.05
C TYR A 38 14.70 15.80 -9.91
N ILE A 39 14.52 17.13 -9.93
CA ILE A 39 13.20 17.75 -9.97
C ILE A 39 12.47 17.30 -11.25
N GLU A 40 13.12 17.35 -12.42
CA GLU A 40 12.54 16.88 -13.68
C GLU A 40 12.19 15.39 -13.64
N GLU A 41 13.04 14.56 -13.01
CA GLU A 41 12.75 13.14 -12.83
C GLU A 41 11.46 12.93 -12.02
N LEU A 42 11.34 13.63 -10.88
CA LEU A 42 10.21 13.54 -9.94
C LEU A 42 8.91 14.13 -10.48
N ARG A 43 8.97 14.98 -11.50
CA ARG A 43 7.79 15.64 -12.06
C ARG A 43 6.77 14.63 -12.57
N THR A 44 5.53 14.92 -12.23
CA THR A 44 4.35 14.15 -12.62
C THR A 44 3.21 15.10 -12.95
N THR A 45 2.28 14.64 -13.76
CA THR A 45 1.06 15.41 -14.07
C THR A 45 -0.14 14.51 -13.84
N GLN A 46 -1.13 14.96 -13.09
CA GLN A 46 -2.37 14.19 -12.93
C GLN A 46 -3.46 14.74 -13.84
N ARG A 47 -3.74 14.05 -14.95
CA ARG A 47 -4.86 14.41 -15.83
C ARG A 47 -6.16 13.78 -15.34
N TYR A 48 -6.82 14.46 -14.42
CA TYR A 48 -7.99 13.97 -13.70
C TYR A 48 -9.13 13.40 -14.59
N PRO A 49 -9.53 14.02 -15.72
CA PRO A 49 -10.56 13.43 -16.59
C PRO A 49 -10.18 12.06 -17.15
N PHE A 50 -8.90 11.87 -17.51
CA PHE A 50 -8.40 10.57 -17.99
C PHE A 50 -8.34 9.54 -16.86
N TYR A 51 -8.03 9.98 -15.64
CA TYR A 51 -8.11 9.12 -14.46
C TYR A 51 -9.54 8.62 -14.24
N ARG A 52 -10.55 9.50 -14.31
CA ARG A 52 -11.96 9.11 -14.21
C ARG A 52 -12.39 8.17 -15.33
N ALA A 53 -11.86 8.35 -16.54
CA ALA A 53 -12.10 7.43 -17.64
C ALA A 53 -11.59 6.00 -17.38
N LEU A 54 -10.65 5.80 -16.44
CA LEU A 54 -10.22 4.46 -16.01
C LEU A 54 -11.38 3.65 -15.43
N LYS A 55 -12.42 4.32 -14.88
CA LYS A 55 -13.64 3.68 -14.34
C LYS A 55 -14.48 2.96 -15.38
N HIS A 56 -14.47 3.43 -16.63
CA HIS A 56 -15.57 3.12 -17.55
C HIS A 56 -15.27 1.98 -18.54
N PRO A 57 -14.03 1.76 -19.01
CA PRO A 57 -13.66 0.43 -19.51
C PRO A 57 -12.16 0.07 -19.42
N LEU A 58 -11.37 0.62 -18.49
CA LEU A 58 -9.95 0.20 -18.38
C LEU A 58 -9.81 -1.06 -17.50
N TYR A 59 -9.79 -2.19 -18.21
CA TYR A 59 -9.44 -3.56 -17.81
C TYR A 59 -10.60 -4.45 -17.29
N PRO A 60 -10.92 -5.57 -17.98
CA PRO A 60 -11.81 -6.63 -17.47
C PRO A 60 -11.51 -7.03 -16.02
N ILE A 61 -10.25 -6.93 -15.60
CA ILE A 61 -9.72 -7.15 -14.24
C ILE A 61 -10.46 -6.30 -13.19
N LEU A 62 -10.64 -4.99 -13.39
CA LEU A 62 -11.25 -4.13 -12.37
C LEU A 62 -12.74 -4.45 -12.17
N ARG A 63 -13.44 -4.93 -13.21
CA ARG A 63 -14.83 -5.41 -13.08
C ARG A 63 -14.94 -6.72 -12.27
N LYS A 64 -13.83 -7.40 -12.01
CA LYS A 64 -13.78 -8.61 -11.18
C LYS A 64 -13.52 -8.31 -9.71
N ILE A 65 -13.15 -7.07 -9.40
CA ILE A 65 -12.88 -6.64 -8.04
C ILE A 65 -14.03 -5.74 -7.57
N THR A 66 -14.92 -6.29 -6.75
CA THR A 66 -15.93 -5.49 -6.07
C THR A 66 -15.25 -4.64 -5.00
N ARG A 67 -15.45 -3.33 -5.07
CA ARG A 67 -14.83 -2.35 -4.16
C ARG A 67 -15.72 -2.16 -2.94
N MET A 68 -15.18 -2.42 -1.76
CA MET A 68 -15.88 -2.38 -0.47
C MET A 68 -15.23 -1.29 0.41
N PRO A 69 -15.69 -0.03 0.34
CA PRO A 69 -15.21 1.02 1.23
C PRO A 69 -15.73 0.79 2.66
N GLU A 70 -14.90 1.03 3.67
CA GLU A 70 -15.29 1.03 5.08
C GLU A 70 -14.85 2.34 5.75
N SER A 71 -15.79 3.08 6.33
CA SER A 71 -15.55 4.35 7.03
C SER A 71 -14.98 5.48 6.15
N VAL A 72 -15.36 5.53 4.87
CA VAL A 72 -14.87 6.52 3.88
C VAL A 72 -15.20 7.97 4.25
N GLU A 73 -16.26 8.19 5.03
CA GLU A 73 -16.65 9.49 5.58
C GLU A 73 -15.54 10.14 6.43
N ILE A 74 -14.62 9.34 6.97
CA ILE A 74 -13.43 9.83 7.67
C ILE A 74 -12.50 10.57 6.70
N ALA A 75 -12.31 10.05 5.48
CA ALA A 75 -11.51 10.70 4.46
C ALA A 75 -12.18 11.99 3.93
N GLU A 76 -13.51 11.98 3.78
CA GLU A 76 -14.26 13.19 3.41
C GLU A 76 -14.07 14.29 4.47
N SER A 77 -14.10 13.91 5.74
CA SER A 77 -13.95 14.86 6.86
C SER A 77 -12.51 15.37 6.96
N ALA A 78 -11.50 14.50 6.79
CA ALA A 78 -10.10 14.88 6.80
C ALA A 78 -9.74 15.86 5.67
N THR A 79 -10.22 15.61 4.45
CA THR A 79 -9.98 16.49 3.29
C THR A 79 -10.72 17.82 3.35
N ARG A 80 -11.79 17.92 4.16
CA ARG A 80 -12.44 19.21 4.48
C ARG A 80 -11.64 20.03 5.48
N TRP A 81 -10.89 19.39 6.38
CA TRP A 81 -10.10 20.07 7.39
C TRP A 81 -8.77 20.60 6.85
N GLY A 82 -8.10 19.83 6.00
CA GLY A 82 -6.82 20.23 5.42
C GLY A 82 -6.25 19.19 4.46
N ARG A 83 -4.93 19.13 4.35
CA ARG A 83 -4.23 18.21 3.46
C ARG A 83 -4.08 16.83 4.09
N VAL A 84 -4.16 15.81 3.23
CA VAL A 84 -4.14 14.41 3.67
C VAL A 84 -3.00 13.64 3.01
N ILE A 85 -2.26 12.92 3.84
CA ILE A 85 -1.37 11.85 3.41
C ILE A 85 -2.06 10.53 3.70
N TYR A 86 -2.52 9.88 2.65
CA TYR A 86 -3.09 8.55 2.73
C TYR A 86 -1.94 7.54 2.88
N ALA A 87 -1.89 6.80 3.99
CA ALA A 87 -0.85 5.82 4.27
C ALA A 87 -1.46 4.41 4.30
N SER A 88 -1.09 3.56 3.35
CA SER A 88 -1.66 2.22 3.22
C SER A 88 -0.61 1.10 3.20
N ASN A 89 -1.07 -0.14 3.43
CA ASN A 89 -0.34 -1.37 3.11
C ASN A 89 -0.39 -1.65 1.60
N HIS A 90 0.47 -2.54 1.09
CA HIS A 90 0.53 -2.82 -0.36
C HIS A 90 0.53 -4.32 -0.65
N LYS A 91 -0.56 -4.82 -1.24
CA LYS A 91 -0.83 -6.24 -1.51
C LYS A 91 -0.87 -6.57 -3.01
N SER A 92 -1.35 -5.67 -3.87
CA SER A 92 -1.54 -5.93 -5.31
C SER A 92 -1.13 -4.74 -6.17
N HIS A 93 -0.87 -4.97 -7.46
CA HIS A 93 -0.84 -3.92 -8.48
C HIS A 93 -2.20 -3.23 -8.66
N THR A 94 -3.28 -3.80 -8.14
CA THR A 94 -4.60 -3.15 -8.19
C THR A 94 -4.79 -2.10 -7.12
N ASP A 95 -4.00 -2.07 -6.04
CA ASP A 95 -4.16 -1.12 -4.92
C ASP A 95 -4.17 0.34 -5.38
N TYR A 96 -3.20 0.72 -6.23
CA TYR A 96 -3.06 2.09 -6.75
C TYR A 96 -4.13 2.48 -7.78
N LEU A 97 -5.04 1.56 -8.10
CA LEU A 97 -6.26 1.81 -8.84
C LEU A 97 -7.46 1.78 -7.90
N ILE A 98 -7.60 0.75 -7.07
CA ILE A 98 -8.76 0.51 -6.21
C ILE A 98 -8.93 1.62 -5.17
N GLU A 99 -7.88 1.95 -4.40
CA GLU A 99 -8.00 2.93 -3.32
C GLU A 99 -8.37 4.33 -3.83
N PRO A 100 -7.68 4.89 -4.85
CA PRO A 100 -8.05 6.23 -5.32
C PRO A 100 -9.34 6.23 -6.17
N LEU A 101 -9.75 5.10 -6.77
CA LEU A 101 -11.07 4.99 -7.39
C LEU A 101 -12.21 5.02 -6.36
N ILE A 102 -12.01 4.41 -5.19
CA ILE A 102 -12.95 4.51 -4.06
C ILE A 102 -13.07 5.97 -3.61
N LEU A 103 -11.95 6.68 -3.47
CA LEU A 103 -11.98 8.11 -3.16
C LEU A 103 -12.78 8.91 -4.21
N ASP A 104 -12.53 8.67 -5.51
CA ASP A 104 -13.25 9.36 -6.59
C ASP A 104 -14.75 9.02 -6.61
N ASP A 105 -15.14 7.79 -6.27
CA ASP A 105 -16.55 7.39 -6.15
C ASP A 105 -17.27 8.16 -5.03
N HIS A 106 -16.53 8.67 -4.04
CA HIS A 106 -17.05 9.47 -2.92
C HIS A 106 -16.73 10.97 -3.06
N GLY A 107 -16.45 11.44 -4.28
CA GLY A 107 -16.23 12.86 -4.56
C GLY A 107 -14.90 13.42 -4.04
N ILE A 108 -14.02 12.58 -3.50
CA ILE A 108 -12.68 12.96 -3.06
C ILE A 108 -11.74 12.87 -4.26
N ARG A 109 -10.99 13.95 -4.54
CA ARG A 109 -10.02 13.93 -5.62
C ARG A 109 -8.93 12.89 -5.34
N PRO A 110 -8.65 11.97 -6.28
CA PRO A 110 -7.56 11.00 -6.14
C PRO A 110 -6.22 11.67 -5.81
N PRO A 111 -5.51 11.22 -4.76
CA PRO A 111 -4.20 11.76 -4.41
C PRO A 111 -3.13 11.41 -5.45
N VAL A 112 -2.04 12.15 -5.42
CA VAL A 112 -0.81 11.85 -6.15
C VAL A 112 -0.14 10.63 -5.51
N ILE A 113 0.37 9.68 -6.29
CA ILE A 113 0.84 8.38 -5.75
C ILE A 113 2.37 8.33 -5.71
N ALA A 114 2.96 7.94 -4.58
CA ALA A 114 4.38 7.63 -4.51
C ALA A 114 4.67 6.23 -5.10
N ALA A 115 5.36 6.14 -6.22
CA ALA A 115 5.62 4.87 -6.92
C ALA A 115 7.12 4.63 -7.16
N GLY A 116 7.53 3.36 -7.22
CA GLY A 116 8.92 3.03 -7.58
C GLY A 116 9.21 3.38 -9.04
N ILE A 117 10.36 4.00 -9.31
CA ILE A 117 10.75 4.41 -10.69
C ILE A 117 10.80 3.24 -11.68
N ASN A 118 10.96 2.01 -11.20
CA ASN A 118 10.94 0.79 -12.02
C ASN A 118 9.60 0.53 -12.73
N LEU A 119 8.52 1.20 -12.32
CA LEU A 119 7.20 1.12 -12.96
C LEU A 119 7.05 2.09 -14.14
N PHE A 120 8.03 2.97 -14.38
CA PHE A 120 7.95 4.05 -15.37
C PHE A 120 8.51 3.67 -16.76
N GLY A 121 8.58 2.37 -17.07
CA GLY A 121 9.00 1.87 -18.38
C GLY A 121 7.87 1.84 -19.40
N GLY A 122 8.15 2.26 -20.64
CA GLY A 122 7.24 2.13 -21.79
C GLY A 122 5.91 2.88 -21.63
N ALA A 123 4.87 2.39 -22.30
CA ALA A 123 3.53 3.01 -22.30
C ALA A 123 2.88 3.05 -20.90
N LEU A 124 3.16 2.05 -20.05
CA LEU A 124 2.64 2.02 -18.68
C LEU A 124 3.26 3.14 -17.82
N GLY A 125 4.52 3.48 -18.06
CA GLY A 125 5.17 4.61 -17.40
C GLY A 125 4.55 5.96 -17.73
N LEU A 126 4.09 6.15 -18.97
CA LEU A 126 3.34 7.34 -19.36
C LEU A 126 1.97 7.39 -18.67
N LEU A 127 1.28 6.25 -18.53
CA LEU A 127 0.03 6.16 -17.78
C LEU A 127 0.24 6.54 -16.31
N HIS A 128 1.26 5.96 -15.66
CA HIS A 128 1.61 6.28 -14.28
C HIS A 128 1.96 7.77 -14.11
N ARG A 129 2.80 8.32 -14.99
CA ARG A 129 3.25 9.71 -14.88
C ARG A 129 2.17 10.74 -15.23
N HIS A 130 1.29 10.45 -16.19
CA HIS A 130 0.39 11.47 -16.74
C HIS A 130 -1.09 11.26 -16.42
N VAL A 131 -1.50 10.04 -16.07
CA VAL A 131 -2.90 9.72 -15.75
C VAL A 131 -3.07 9.51 -14.26
N THR A 132 -2.30 8.61 -13.65
CA THR A 132 -2.41 8.39 -12.19
C THR A 132 -1.72 9.48 -11.37
N GLY A 133 -0.86 10.28 -12.00
CA GLY A 133 -0.05 11.28 -11.30
C GLY A 133 0.92 10.62 -10.31
N ALA A 134 1.54 9.50 -10.68
CA ALA A 134 2.50 8.85 -9.82
C ALA A 134 3.85 9.58 -9.86
N ILE A 135 4.46 9.80 -8.70
CA ILE A 135 5.80 10.35 -8.52
C ILE A 135 6.81 9.19 -8.64
N PRO A 136 7.77 9.25 -9.57
CA PRO A 136 8.80 8.22 -9.73
C PRO A 136 9.88 8.36 -8.66
N ILE A 137 9.88 7.47 -7.68
CA ILE A 137 10.83 7.45 -6.57
C ILE A 137 11.87 6.35 -6.78
N ARG A 138 13.15 6.74 -6.70
CA ARG A 138 14.28 5.80 -6.65
C ARG A 138 14.29 5.12 -5.28
N ARG A 139 14.18 3.79 -5.29
CA ARG A 139 14.31 2.98 -4.07
C ARG A 139 15.78 2.78 -3.73
N ASN A 140 16.11 2.77 -2.43
CA ASN A 140 17.45 2.45 -1.89
C ASN A 140 18.60 3.33 -2.40
N THR A 141 18.32 4.51 -2.95
CA THR A 141 19.37 5.47 -3.30
C THR A 141 20.02 6.05 -2.04
N LYS A 142 21.34 6.22 -2.10
CA LYS A 142 22.14 6.87 -1.05
C LYS A 142 22.65 8.25 -1.48
N ASP A 143 22.26 8.70 -2.67
CA ASP A 143 22.68 9.97 -3.23
C ASP A 143 22.10 11.13 -2.40
N PRO A 144 22.94 11.91 -1.69
CA PRO A 144 22.46 12.98 -0.83
C PRO A 144 21.73 14.09 -1.60
N ALA A 145 22.16 14.40 -2.82
CA ALA A 145 21.51 15.40 -3.67
C ALA A 145 20.08 14.96 -4.03
N TYR A 146 19.92 13.69 -4.38
CA TYR A 146 18.60 13.14 -4.65
C TYR A 146 17.70 13.14 -3.40
N LEU A 147 18.23 12.68 -2.25
CA LEU A 147 17.45 12.56 -1.01
C LEU A 147 16.98 13.93 -0.51
N VAL A 148 17.82 14.96 -0.55
CA VAL A 148 17.43 16.31 -0.16
C VAL A 148 16.41 16.90 -1.14
N THR A 149 16.60 16.67 -2.45
CA THR A 149 15.66 17.12 -3.48
C THR A 149 14.30 16.45 -3.32
N LEU A 150 14.27 15.12 -3.10
CA LEU A 150 13.03 14.37 -2.91
C LEU A 150 12.24 14.87 -1.70
N LYS A 151 12.93 15.10 -0.57
CA LYS A 151 12.29 15.61 0.65
C LYS A 151 11.65 16.99 0.41
N ALA A 152 12.42 17.93 -0.13
CA ALA A 152 11.93 19.28 -0.42
C ALA A 152 10.81 19.27 -1.47
N TYR A 153 10.93 18.45 -2.51
CA TYR A 153 9.91 18.31 -3.55
C TYR A 153 8.58 17.78 -2.99
N VAL A 154 8.63 16.72 -2.18
CA VAL A 154 7.42 16.16 -1.55
C VAL A 154 6.81 17.15 -0.55
N ALA A 155 7.63 17.84 0.26
CA ALA A 155 7.16 18.89 1.16
C ALA A 155 6.41 20.01 0.41
N GLU A 156 6.96 20.49 -0.71
CA GLU A 156 6.30 21.50 -1.55
C GLU A 156 5.05 20.98 -2.26
N LEU A 157 5.04 19.71 -2.64
CA LEU A 157 3.90 19.09 -3.29
C LEU A 157 2.71 18.95 -2.33
N LEU A 158 2.97 18.59 -1.06
CA LEU A 158 1.96 18.42 -0.01
C LEU A 158 1.18 19.71 0.31
N LYS A 159 1.78 20.89 0.07
CA LYS A 159 1.07 22.17 0.18
C LYS A 159 -0.08 22.29 -0.83
N ARG A 160 -0.03 21.53 -1.92
CA ARG A 160 -0.90 21.69 -3.10
C ARG A 160 -1.73 20.43 -3.42
N HIS A 161 -1.28 19.26 -3.00
CA HIS A 161 -1.90 17.98 -3.33
C HIS A 161 -1.86 17.02 -2.16
N ASP A 162 -2.92 16.23 -2.02
CA ASP A 162 -2.90 15.04 -1.18
C ASP A 162 -2.01 13.96 -1.82
N ILE A 163 -1.39 13.12 -0.98
CA ILE A 163 -0.46 12.08 -1.43
C ILE A 163 -0.86 10.72 -0.86
N LEU A 164 -0.86 9.69 -1.71
CA LEU A 164 -0.97 8.30 -1.31
C LEU A 164 0.42 7.66 -1.27
N VAL A 165 0.77 7.12 -0.10
CA VAL A 165 2.01 6.43 0.16
C VAL A 165 1.76 5.02 0.68
N TYR A 166 2.51 4.06 0.12
CA TYR A 166 2.59 2.72 0.67
C TYR A 166 3.76 2.66 1.64
N LEU A 167 3.48 2.72 2.95
CA LEU A 167 4.52 2.84 3.97
C LEU A 167 5.50 1.65 3.97
N GLU A 168 5.08 0.50 3.49
CA GLU A 168 5.94 -0.68 3.31
C GLU A 168 7.07 -0.48 2.28
N GLY A 169 6.95 0.52 1.39
CA GLY A 169 7.90 0.81 0.31
C GLY A 169 7.80 -0.13 -0.91
N GLY A 170 6.89 -1.11 -0.88
CA GLY A 170 6.57 -2.00 -2.00
C GLY A 170 5.73 -3.21 -1.58
N ARG A 171 5.09 -3.84 -2.57
CA ARG A 171 4.14 -4.96 -2.41
C ARG A 171 4.67 -6.10 -1.54
N SER A 172 3.81 -6.67 -0.71
CA SER A 172 4.15 -7.87 0.05
C SER A 172 4.19 -9.10 -0.86
N TYR A 173 5.37 -9.71 -0.99
CA TYR A 173 5.58 -10.92 -1.79
C TYR A 173 5.31 -12.21 -0.98
N ASN A 174 5.22 -12.12 0.34
CA ASN A 174 4.98 -13.26 1.23
C ASN A 174 3.67 -13.13 2.02
N GLY A 175 2.86 -12.11 1.72
CA GLY A 175 1.59 -11.82 2.37
C GLY A 175 1.70 -11.03 3.68
N ALA A 176 2.82 -11.14 4.41
CA ALA A 176 3.03 -10.41 5.67
C ALA A 176 3.16 -8.90 5.44
N MET A 177 2.63 -8.11 6.37
CA MET A 177 2.88 -6.67 6.37
C MET A 177 4.36 -6.39 6.70
N LYS A 178 4.97 -5.48 5.95
CA LYS A 178 6.36 -5.08 6.18
C LYS A 178 6.47 -3.97 7.22
N SER A 179 7.68 -3.78 7.73
CA SER A 179 8.01 -2.62 8.57
C SER A 179 7.87 -1.32 7.77
N PRO A 180 7.22 -0.29 8.33
CA PRO A 180 7.04 0.99 7.67
C PRO A 180 8.38 1.70 7.43
N LYS A 181 8.45 2.47 6.33
CA LYS A 181 9.59 3.29 5.95
C LYS A 181 9.35 4.74 6.35
N THR A 182 10.38 5.39 6.86
CA THR A 182 10.31 6.77 7.39
C THR A 182 10.52 7.86 6.34
N GLY A 183 10.99 7.53 5.14
CA GLY A 183 11.48 8.52 4.17
C GLY A 183 10.45 9.59 3.79
N LEU A 184 9.24 9.17 3.41
CA LEU A 184 8.17 10.11 3.02
C LEU A 184 7.49 10.76 4.24
N LEU A 185 7.52 10.12 5.40
CA LEU A 185 7.02 10.70 6.65
C LEU A 185 7.89 11.87 7.10
N HIS A 186 9.21 11.77 6.92
CA HIS A 186 10.12 12.88 7.16
C HIS A 186 9.83 14.07 6.23
N ALA A 187 9.55 13.80 4.95
CA ALA A 187 9.19 14.87 4.00
C ALA A 187 7.85 15.52 4.36
N ALA A 188 6.90 14.74 4.89
CA ALA A 188 5.62 15.25 5.38
C ALA A 188 5.77 16.21 6.56
N LEU A 189 6.56 15.84 7.56
CA LEU A 189 6.85 16.70 8.71
C LEU A 189 7.55 18.01 8.29
N GLN A 190 8.42 17.95 7.28
CA GLN A 190 9.08 19.14 6.72
C GLN A 190 8.16 20.05 5.90
N ALA A 191 6.96 19.60 5.53
CA ALA A 191 6.01 20.46 4.82
C ALA A 191 5.57 21.67 5.65
N GLY A 192 5.64 21.56 7.00
CA GLY A 192 5.37 22.65 7.93
C GLY A 192 3.94 23.19 7.82
N GLN A 193 2.97 22.32 7.49
CA GLN A 193 1.56 22.67 7.36
C GLN A 193 0.81 22.21 8.62
N ASP A 194 0.21 23.15 9.33
CA ASP A 194 -0.55 22.86 10.57
C ASP A 194 -1.82 22.03 10.29
N ASP A 195 -2.35 22.13 9.08
CA ASP A 195 -3.55 21.43 8.60
C ASP A 195 -3.23 20.12 7.85
N LEU A 196 -2.05 19.52 8.09
CA LEU A 196 -1.63 18.27 7.47
C LEU A 196 -1.83 17.06 8.40
N THR A 197 -2.54 16.05 7.91
CA THR A 197 -2.78 14.79 8.64
C THR A 197 -2.30 13.57 7.84
N ILE A 198 -1.90 12.52 8.56
CA ILE A 198 -1.76 11.18 7.98
C ILE A 198 -3.05 10.42 8.21
N LEU A 199 -3.72 10.01 7.14
CA LEU A 199 -4.88 9.13 7.20
C LEU A 199 -4.41 7.67 6.97
N PRO A 200 -4.37 6.83 8.02
CA PRO A 200 -4.07 5.41 7.85
C PRO A 200 -5.21 4.71 7.12
N MET A 201 -4.86 3.90 6.12
CA MET A 201 -5.77 3.04 5.38
C MET A 201 -5.25 1.61 5.39
N ALA A 202 -6.14 0.65 5.19
CA ALA A 202 -5.72 -0.71 4.89
C ALA A 202 -6.55 -1.30 3.76
N VAL A 203 -5.87 -1.94 2.81
CA VAL A 203 -6.48 -2.76 1.77
C VAL A 203 -6.37 -4.25 2.11
N ALA A 204 -7.45 -4.99 1.89
CA ALA A 204 -7.52 -6.44 2.00
C ALA A 204 -8.35 -7.01 0.83
N TYR A 205 -7.99 -8.19 0.33
CA TYR A 205 -8.69 -8.84 -0.76
C TYR A 205 -9.13 -10.22 -0.33
N ASP A 206 -10.32 -10.67 -0.76
CA ASP A 206 -10.67 -12.09 -0.62
C ASP A 206 -9.55 -12.92 -1.25
N LEU A 207 -9.25 -12.62 -2.52
CA LEU A 207 -8.16 -13.20 -3.27
C LEU A 207 -7.49 -12.12 -4.17
N VAL A 208 -6.15 -12.07 -4.14
CA VAL A 208 -5.34 -11.18 -5.00
C VAL A 208 -5.16 -11.83 -6.37
N LEU A 209 -5.41 -11.09 -7.45
CA LEU A 209 -5.44 -11.66 -8.81
C LEU A 209 -4.10 -12.23 -9.27
N GLU A 210 -2.98 -11.69 -8.79
CA GLU A 210 -1.62 -12.17 -9.01
C GLU A 210 -1.01 -12.95 -7.83
N ASP A 211 -1.84 -13.49 -6.93
CA ASP A 211 -1.38 -14.17 -5.70
C ASP A 211 -0.41 -15.34 -5.95
N GLN A 212 -0.56 -16.11 -7.03
CA GLN A 212 0.32 -17.23 -7.33
C GLN A 212 1.70 -16.72 -7.70
N ALA A 213 1.81 -15.74 -8.61
CA ALA A 213 3.08 -15.12 -8.95
C ALA A 213 3.73 -14.47 -7.73
N LEU A 214 2.96 -13.77 -6.89
CA LEU A 214 3.48 -13.14 -5.67
C LEU A 214 4.03 -14.16 -4.68
N ALA A 215 3.23 -15.17 -4.32
CA ALA A 215 3.63 -16.20 -3.37
C ALA A 215 4.91 -16.93 -3.81
N HIS A 216 5.04 -17.23 -5.10
CA HIS A 216 6.25 -17.83 -5.67
C HIS A 216 7.47 -16.89 -5.62
N GLN A 217 7.28 -15.59 -5.80
CA GLN A 217 8.36 -14.59 -5.66
C GLN A 217 8.85 -14.49 -4.21
N GLY A 218 7.94 -14.52 -3.24
CA GLY A 218 8.28 -14.47 -1.82
C GLY A 218 9.12 -15.65 -1.37
N VAL A 219 8.79 -16.86 -1.82
CA VAL A 219 9.55 -18.08 -1.51
C VAL A 219 10.92 -18.08 -2.20
N LYS A 220 10.98 -17.69 -3.48
CA LYS A 220 12.24 -17.73 -4.26
C LYS A 220 13.15 -16.52 -4.03
N ARG A 221 12.71 -15.50 -3.29
CA ARG A 221 13.40 -14.22 -3.08
C ARG A 221 13.89 -13.57 -4.39
N ARG A 222 13.18 -13.82 -5.50
CA ARG A 222 13.53 -13.35 -6.84
C ARG A 222 12.32 -12.68 -7.47
N GLN A 223 12.49 -11.42 -7.85
CA GLN A 223 11.45 -10.68 -8.57
C GLN A 223 11.22 -11.28 -9.94
N ARG A 224 9.95 -11.38 -10.34
CA ARG A 224 9.55 -11.78 -11.68
C ARG A 224 9.22 -10.55 -12.54
N PRO A 225 9.33 -10.66 -13.87
CA PRO A 225 8.88 -9.60 -14.76
C PRO A 225 7.39 -9.32 -14.56
N PHE A 226 7.02 -8.04 -14.59
CA PHE A 226 5.63 -7.59 -14.47
C PHE A 226 4.69 -8.26 -15.48
N ALA A 227 5.18 -8.59 -16.68
CA ALA A 227 4.40 -9.28 -17.70
C ALA A 227 3.82 -10.63 -17.24
N LEU A 228 4.52 -11.37 -16.37
CA LEU A 228 4.01 -12.64 -15.83
C LEU A 228 2.87 -12.41 -14.83
N GLU A 229 2.99 -11.39 -13.99
CA GLU A 229 1.93 -11.00 -13.05
C GLU A 229 0.71 -10.51 -13.81
N LEU A 230 0.90 -9.68 -14.84
CA LEU A 230 -0.19 -9.21 -15.71
C LEU A 230 -0.89 -10.36 -16.43
N ALA A 231 -0.14 -11.32 -16.98
CA ALA A 231 -0.72 -12.49 -17.64
C ALA A 231 -1.58 -13.32 -16.69
N GLU A 232 -1.15 -13.46 -15.43
CA GLU A 232 -1.95 -14.11 -14.39
C GLU A 232 -3.24 -13.33 -14.10
N MET A 233 -3.15 -12.01 -13.90
CA MET A 233 -4.32 -11.18 -13.66
C MET A 233 -5.31 -11.22 -14.83
N VAL A 234 -4.82 -11.25 -16.08
CA VAL A 234 -5.65 -11.40 -17.29
C VAL A 234 -6.34 -12.77 -17.31
N ARG A 235 -5.59 -13.85 -17.04
CA ARG A 235 -6.13 -15.22 -16.98
C ARG A 235 -7.30 -15.32 -16.02
N TYR A 236 -7.20 -14.66 -14.87
CA TYR A 236 -8.25 -14.61 -13.86
C TYR A 236 -9.20 -13.43 -14.00
N GLY A 237 -9.01 -12.58 -15.01
CA GLY A 237 -9.95 -11.52 -15.38
C GLY A 237 -11.24 -12.06 -16.00
N VAL A 238 -11.32 -13.37 -16.29
CA VAL A 238 -12.49 -14.06 -16.84
C VAL A 238 -12.91 -15.18 -15.88
N GLY A 239 -14.20 -15.23 -15.50
CA GLY A 239 -14.76 -16.29 -14.66
C GLY A 239 -14.56 -16.17 -13.14
N TYR A 240 -13.88 -15.13 -12.65
CA TYR A 240 -13.55 -14.99 -11.22
C TYR A 240 -14.08 -13.68 -10.63
N GLN A 241 -14.42 -13.67 -9.33
CA GLN A 241 -14.80 -12.47 -8.58
C GLN A 241 -14.06 -12.43 -7.23
N SER A 242 -13.62 -11.24 -6.82
CA SER A 242 -12.98 -10.98 -5.54
C SER A 242 -13.49 -9.65 -4.98
N ARG A 243 -13.57 -9.50 -3.66
CA ARG A 243 -13.83 -8.21 -3.03
C ARG A 243 -12.51 -7.59 -2.55
N ALA A 244 -12.39 -6.28 -2.72
CA ALA A 244 -11.33 -5.46 -2.15
C ALA A 244 -11.92 -4.52 -1.09
N PHE A 245 -11.58 -4.77 0.17
CA PHE A 245 -11.95 -3.95 1.31
C PHE A 245 -10.90 -2.86 1.50
N VAL A 246 -11.33 -1.60 1.55
CA VAL A 246 -10.48 -0.46 1.88
C VAL A 246 -11.05 0.22 3.11
N THR A 247 -10.36 0.05 4.23
CA THR A 247 -10.76 0.56 5.54
C THR A 247 -10.00 1.83 5.86
N PHE A 248 -10.73 2.91 6.12
CA PHE A 248 -10.18 4.22 6.48
C PHE A 248 -10.14 4.35 8.02
N GLY A 249 -8.99 4.76 8.56
CA GLY A 249 -8.82 4.95 10.00
C GLY A 249 -8.75 6.41 10.43
N THR A 250 -8.68 6.63 11.74
CA THR A 250 -8.62 7.97 12.33
C THR A 250 -7.38 8.74 11.85
N PRO A 251 -7.54 9.99 11.34
CA PRO A 251 -6.42 10.81 10.93
C PRO A 251 -5.49 11.14 12.11
N VAL A 252 -4.19 11.09 11.87
CA VAL A 252 -3.14 11.44 12.83
C VAL A 252 -2.59 12.82 12.44
N PRO A 253 -2.85 13.87 13.25
CA PRO A 253 -2.24 15.17 13.05
C PRO A 253 -0.71 15.09 13.13
N LEU A 254 -0.03 15.87 12.30
CA LEU A 254 1.42 15.97 12.34
C LEU A 254 1.95 17.03 13.32
N SER A 255 1.06 17.85 13.88
CA SER A 255 1.41 18.83 14.90
C SER A 255 1.97 18.14 16.15
N GLY A 256 3.11 18.64 16.63
CA GLY A 256 3.75 18.14 17.85
C GLY A 256 4.82 17.05 17.66
N TYR A 257 5.14 16.66 16.43
CA TYR A 257 6.31 15.81 16.15
C TYR A 257 7.54 16.66 15.80
N ASP A 258 8.68 16.39 16.44
CA ASP A 258 9.97 16.99 16.10
C ASP A 258 10.57 16.32 14.85
N VAL A 259 10.68 17.10 13.77
CA VAL A 259 11.21 16.65 12.49
C VAL A 259 12.70 16.30 12.52
N GLU A 260 13.46 16.92 13.43
CA GLU A 260 14.91 16.66 13.58
C GLU A 260 15.16 15.40 14.43
N SER A 261 14.17 14.97 15.22
CA SER A 261 14.23 13.77 16.05
C SER A 261 13.96 12.52 15.22
N ARG A 262 15.02 11.86 14.75
CA ARG A 262 14.93 10.55 14.06
C ARG A 262 14.09 9.52 14.84
N ARG A 263 14.17 9.55 16.18
CA ARG A 263 13.41 8.66 17.05
C ARG A 263 11.90 8.93 16.94
N GLU A 264 11.48 10.19 16.93
CA GLU A 264 10.06 10.54 16.79
C GLU A 264 9.51 10.17 15.43
N VAL A 265 10.27 10.41 14.35
CA VAL A 265 9.88 9.97 13.00
C VAL A 265 9.72 8.44 12.94
N MET A 266 10.60 7.70 13.60
CA MET A 266 10.49 6.23 13.68
C MET A 266 9.28 5.79 14.51
N ASN A 267 9.00 6.46 15.63
CA ASN A 267 7.83 6.17 16.47
C ASN A 267 6.53 6.46 15.72
N LEU A 268 6.44 7.60 15.01
CA LEU A 268 5.32 7.93 14.13
C LEU A 268 5.14 6.84 13.07
N ALA A 269 6.21 6.45 12.38
CA ALA A 269 6.14 5.39 11.38
C ALA A 269 5.60 4.07 11.95
N SER A 270 6.11 3.66 13.12
CA SER A 270 5.65 2.46 13.81
C SER A 270 4.17 2.57 14.18
N HIS A 271 3.77 3.70 14.77
CA HIS A 271 2.40 3.96 15.18
C HIS A 271 1.43 3.89 13.99
N ILE A 272 1.73 4.56 12.88
CA ILE A 272 0.91 4.46 11.66
C ILE A 272 0.88 3.02 11.14
N GLY A 273 2.02 2.31 11.14
CA GLY A 273 2.08 0.91 10.73
C GLY A 273 1.20 -0.02 11.58
N ASP A 274 1.09 0.25 12.88
CA ASP A 274 0.25 -0.52 13.80
C ASP A 274 -1.24 -0.18 13.61
N LEU A 275 -1.57 1.09 13.34
CA LEU A 275 -2.92 1.51 12.95
C LEU A 275 -3.37 0.81 11.65
N ILE A 276 -2.54 0.85 10.60
CA ILE A 276 -2.79 0.12 9.34
C ILE A 276 -3.00 -1.37 9.62
N GLY A 277 -2.20 -1.95 10.52
CA GLY A 277 -2.34 -3.35 10.91
C GLY A 277 -3.68 -3.70 11.52
N LYS A 278 -4.19 -2.84 12.41
CA LYS A 278 -5.52 -3.01 13.03
C LYS A 278 -6.67 -2.79 12.05
N LEU A 279 -6.51 -1.88 11.10
CA LEU A 279 -7.50 -1.61 10.06
C LEU A 279 -7.62 -2.78 9.06
N HIS A 280 -6.55 -3.55 8.84
CA HIS A 280 -6.54 -4.64 7.87
C HIS A 280 -7.64 -5.67 8.16
N LYS A 281 -8.60 -5.80 7.23
CA LYS A 281 -9.70 -6.75 7.32
C LYS A 281 -9.18 -8.19 7.39
N VAL A 282 -9.54 -8.90 8.44
CA VAL A 282 -9.34 -10.35 8.58
C VAL A 282 -10.45 -11.05 7.80
N LEU A 283 -10.09 -11.59 6.64
CA LEU A 283 -11.00 -12.23 5.70
C LEU A 283 -11.07 -13.76 5.92
N PRO A 284 -12.17 -14.42 5.49
CA PRO A 284 -12.32 -15.88 5.56
C PRO A 284 -11.14 -16.66 4.98
N THR A 285 -10.61 -16.21 3.84
CA THR A 285 -9.46 -16.85 3.17
C THR A 285 -8.19 -16.81 4.01
N ALA A 286 -7.96 -15.73 4.77
CA ALA A 286 -6.83 -15.62 5.69
C ALA A 286 -7.00 -16.51 6.93
N LEU A 287 -8.23 -16.57 7.49
CA LEU A 287 -8.57 -17.42 8.63
C LEU A 287 -8.39 -18.90 8.31
N VAL A 288 -9.00 -19.37 7.21
CA VAL A 288 -8.81 -20.75 6.73
C VAL A 288 -7.33 -21.01 6.51
N SER A 289 -6.63 -20.12 5.80
CA SER A 289 -5.21 -20.30 5.52
C SER A 289 -4.34 -20.40 6.79
N ALA A 290 -4.64 -19.64 7.83
CA ALA A 290 -3.93 -19.68 9.11
C ALA A 290 -4.27 -20.92 9.95
N ALA A 291 -5.51 -21.42 9.88
CA ALA A 291 -5.97 -22.58 10.64
C ALA A 291 -5.58 -23.92 9.98
N MET A 292 -5.43 -23.95 8.66
CA MET A 292 -5.20 -25.16 7.87
C MET A 292 -3.95 -25.95 8.25
N ARG A 293 -4.08 -27.27 8.16
CA ARG A 293 -2.98 -28.27 8.19
C ARG A 293 -2.86 -28.91 6.79
N PRO A 294 -1.83 -29.73 6.48
CA PRO A 294 -1.74 -30.39 5.17
C PRO A 294 -3.03 -31.14 4.76
N SER A 295 -3.71 -31.75 5.73
CA SER A 295 -5.06 -32.31 5.63
C SER A 295 -5.75 -32.13 6.98
N ILE A 296 -7.06 -31.83 6.99
CA ILE A 296 -7.85 -31.64 8.21
C ILE A 296 -9.34 -31.94 7.94
N GLU A 297 -10.08 -32.42 8.95
CA GLU A 297 -11.55 -32.49 8.88
C GLU A 297 -12.15 -31.07 8.87
N LEU A 298 -13.25 -30.87 8.14
CA LEU A 298 -13.91 -29.56 8.09
C LEU A 298 -14.39 -29.10 9.47
N THR A 299 -14.84 -30.02 10.33
CA THR A 299 -15.23 -29.71 11.72
C THR A 299 -14.04 -29.21 12.55
N ASP A 300 -12.90 -29.91 12.47
CA ASP A 300 -11.68 -29.51 13.18
C ASP A 300 -11.12 -28.19 12.65
N LEU A 301 -11.30 -27.91 11.35
CA LEU A 301 -10.94 -26.64 10.75
C LEU A 301 -11.79 -25.50 11.30
N THR A 302 -13.11 -25.69 11.37
CA THR A 302 -14.05 -24.74 11.97
C THR A 302 -13.65 -24.41 13.41
N ASP A 303 -13.44 -25.42 14.26
CA ASP A 303 -13.06 -25.23 15.67
C ASP A 303 -11.75 -24.45 15.83
N ARG A 304 -10.77 -24.72 14.95
CA ARG A 304 -9.48 -23.99 14.95
C ARG A 304 -9.67 -22.54 14.55
N ILE A 305 -10.56 -22.24 13.60
CA ILE A 305 -10.86 -20.87 13.20
C ILE A 305 -11.57 -20.14 14.34
N ASP A 306 -12.50 -20.78 15.05
CA ASP A 306 -13.14 -20.18 16.22
C ASP A 306 -12.11 -19.80 17.31
N GLY A 307 -11.11 -20.66 17.54
CA GLY A 307 -9.98 -20.33 18.41
C GLY A 307 -9.15 -19.13 17.94
N LEU A 308 -8.90 -19.00 16.62
CA LEU A 308 -8.22 -17.82 16.07
C LEU A 308 -9.06 -16.56 16.19
N LEU A 309 -10.36 -16.65 15.91
CA LEU A 309 -11.29 -15.54 16.02
C LEU A 309 -11.33 -14.99 17.45
N GLU A 310 -11.26 -15.84 18.47
CA GLU A 310 -11.21 -15.37 19.86
C GLU A 310 -9.98 -14.51 20.15
N VAL A 311 -8.80 -14.97 19.73
CA VAL A 311 -7.55 -14.19 19.87
C VAL A 311 -7.65 -12.85 19.12
N LEU A 312 -8.21 -12.86 17.92
CA LEU A 312 -8.35 -11.67 17.07
C LEU A 312 -9.40 -10.69 17.60
N ARG A 313 -10.48 -11.17 18.23
CA ARG A 313 -11.45 -10.30 18.92
C ARG A 313 -10.79 -9.56 20.08
N VAL A 314 -10.01 -10.27 20.89
CA VAL A 314 -9.30 -9.67 22.04
C VAL A 314 -8.29 -8.61 21.59
N SER A 315 -7.64 -8.78 20.43
CA SER A 315 -6.70 -7.79 19.88
C SER A 315 -7.38 -6.61 19.16
N GLY A 316 -8.71 -6.61 19.06
CA GLY A 316 -9.49 -5.57 18.37
C GLY A 316 -9.29 -5.58 16.86
N ALA A 317 -9.09 -6.76 16.25
CA ALA A 317 -8.94 -6.90 14.81
C ALA A 317 -10.23 -6.58 14.04
N ASN A 318 -10.11 -6.06 12.83
CA ASN A 318 -11.23 -5.83 11.91
C ASN A 318 -11.69 -7.15 11.27
N LEU A 319 -12.65 -7.85 11.88
CA LEU A 319 -13.12 -9.15 11.41
C LEU A 319 -14.19 -9.04 10.32
N ALA A 320 -14.11 -9.89 9.28
CA ALA A 320 -15.16 -10.01 8.27
C ALA A 320 -16.28 -11.00 8.65
N VAL A 321 -15.96 -11.98 9.50
CA VAL A 321 -16.85 -13.05 9.93
C VAL A 321 -16.80 -13.23 11.44
N SER A 322 -17.86 -13.79 12.01
CA SER A 322 -17.98 -13.96 13.47
C SER A 322 -17.73 -15.38 13.94
N THR A 323 -17.79 -16.38 13.05
CA THR A 323 -17.65 -17.81 13.41
C THR A 323 -16.77 -18.55 12.42
N GLY A 324 -16.18 -19.67 12.87
CA GLY A 324 -15.43 -20.59 12.02
C GLY A 324 -16.29 -21.18 10.90
N GLN A 325 -17.56 -21.45 11.18
CA GLN A 325 -18.50 -21.98 10.20
C GLN A 325 -18.68 -21.01 9.02
N GLN A 326 -18.95 -19.73 9.30
CA GLN A 326 -19.03 -18.69 8.27
C GLN A 326 -17.72 -18.56 7.49
N ALA A 327 -16.58 -18.62 8.18
CA ALA A 327 -15.27 -18.53 7.52
C ALA A 327 -15.05 -19.70 6.53
N VAL A 328 -15.43 -20.92 6.90
CA VAL A 328 -15.33 -22.10 6.03
C VAL A 328 -16.30 -21.98 4.84
N GLU A 329 -17.56 -21.63 5.10
CA GLU A 329 -18.58 -21.45 4.06
C GLU A 329 -18.17 -20.42 3.00
N GLU A 330 -17.62 -19.27 3.43
CA GLU A 330 -17.22 -18.20 2.52
C GLU A 330 -15.88 -18.45 1.81
N ALA A 331 -14.96 -19.24 2.38
CA ALA A 331 -13.60 -19.38 1.85
C ALA A 331 -13.35 -20.65 1.03
N ILE A 332 -14.03 -21.77 1.33
CA ILE A 332 -13.67 -23.06 0.74
C ILE A 332 -13.86 -23.06 -0.78
N GLU A 333 -15.04 -22.66 -1.27
CA GLU A 333 -15.33 -22.59 -2.71
C GLU A 333 -14.31 -21.73 -3.47
N PRO A 334 -14.10 -20.44 -3.14
CA PRO A 334 -13.18 -19.61 -3.89
C PRO A 334 -11.72 -20.08 -3.78
N MET A 335 -11.31 -20.68 -2.66
CA MET A 335 -9.96 -21.25 -2.53
C MET A 335 -9.79 -22.57 -3.31
N THR A 336 -10.84 -23.37 -3.47
CA THR A 336 -10.82 -24.58 -4.30
C THR A 336 -10.82 -24.23 -5.79
N GLU A 337 -11.64 -23.27 -6.22
CA GLU A 337 -11.61 -22.74 -7.60
C GLU A 337 -10.24 -22.15 -7.95
N ARG A 338 -9.60 -21.48 -6.97
CA ARG A 338 -8.24 -20.93 -7.11
C ARG A 338 -7.16 -22.02 -7.11
N GLY A 339 -7.51 -23.27 -6.83
CA GLY A 339 -6.58 -24.40 -6.78
C GLY A 339 -5.68 -24.43 -5.55
N ILE A 340 -6.03 -23.69 -4.49
CA ILE A 340 -5.28 -23.63 -3.23
C ILE A 340 -5.64 -24.83 -2.35
N LEU A 341 -6.91 -25.20 -2.33
CA LEU A 341 -7.48 -26.28 -1.51
C LEU A 341 -8.20 -27.31 -2.38
N VAL A 342 -8.38 -28.52 -1.85
CA VAL A 342 -9.25 -29.55 -2.42
C VAL A 342 -10.08 -30.20 -1.32
N ILE A 343 -11.36 -30.42 -1.59
CA ILE A 343 -12.28 -31.12 -0.70
C ILE A 343 -12.41 -32.58 -1.14
N ASP A 344 -12.25 -33.49 -0.18
CA ASP A 344 -12.38 -34.94 -0.35
C ASP A 344 -13.30 -35.48 0.77
N GLY A 345 -14.59 -35.58 0.47
CA GLY A 345 -15.62 -35.86 1.48
C GLY A 345 -15.68 -34.75 2.54
N THR A 346 -15.45 -35.12 3.80
CA THR A 346 -15.40 -34.19 4.93
C THR A 346 -14.02 -33.58 5.18
N LYS A 347 -13.00 -33.96 4.40
CA LYS A 347 -11.63 -33.49 4.56
C LYS A 347 -11.30 -32.36 3.61
N CYS A 348 -10.62 -31.34 4.12
CA CYS A 348 -9.95 -30.32 3.34
C CYS A 348 -8.45 -30.61 3.26
N ARG A 349 -7.87 -30.58 2.06
CA ARG A 349 -6.43 -30.77 1.81
C ARG A 349 -5.82 -29.58 1.11
N VAL A 350 -4.55 -29.32 1.43
CA VAL A 350 -3.77 -28.25 0.80
C VAL A 350 -3.23 -28.72 -0.55
N ARG A 351 -3.52 -27.97 -1.61
CA ARG A 351 -2.99 -28.18 -2.95
C ARG A 351 -1.85 -27.22 -3.29
N ASP A 352 -1.97 -25.94 -2.91
CA ASP A 352 -0.88 -24.96 -3.04
C ASP A 352 -0.50 -24.38 -1.67
N ARG A 353 0.59 -24.91 -1.10
CA ARG A 353 1.11 -24.46 0.19
C ARG A 353 1.71 -23.05 0.14
N MET A 354 2.19 -22.59 -1.02
CA MET A 354 2.82 -21.27 -1.13
C MET A 354 1.76 -20.17 -1.04
N VAL A 355 0.67 -20.32 -1.79
CA VAL A 355 -0.45 -19.38 -1.79
C VAL A 355 -1.22 -19.44 -0.47
N LEU A 356 -1.44 -20.64 0.08
CA LEU A 356 -2.00 -20.78 1.44
C LEU A 356 -1.19 -19.98 2.47
N ARG A 357 0.14 -20.12 2.44
CA ARG A 357 1.01 -19.38 3.37
C ARG A 357 0.97 -17.87 3.13
N TYR A 358 0.82 -17.42 1.89
CA TYR A 358 0.66 -16.00 1.57
C TYR A 358 -0.56 -15.42 2.29
N TYR A 359 -1.73 -16.06 2.21
CA TYR A 359 -2.92 -15.60 2.92
C TYR A 359 -2.83 -15.78 4.44
N ALA A 360 -2.25 -16.88 4.94
CA ALA A 360 -2.05 -17.05 6.38
C ALA A 360 -1.20 -15.92 7.00
N ARG A 361 -0.20 -15.44 6.25
CA ARG A 361 0.71 -14.39 6.70
C ARG A 361 0.10 -12.99 6.64
N SER A 362 -1.02 -12.78 5.95
CA SER A 362 -1.65 -11.46 5.87
C SER A 362 -2.17 -10.96 7.20
N ILE A 363 -2.48 -11.87 8.13
CA ILE A 363 -2.97 -11.57 9.49
C ILE A 363 -1.95 -11.91 10.59
N GLN A 364 -0.72 -12.27 10.22
CA GLN A 364 0.30 -12.71 11.19
C GLN A 364 0.62 -11.64 12.25
N HIS A 365 0.60 -10.35 11.87
CA HIS A 365 0.84 -9.23 12.78
C HIS A 365 -0.25 -9.06 13.85
N LEU A 366 -1.44 -9.64 13.65
CA LEU A 366 -2.54 -9.62 14.62
C LEU A 366 -2.52 -10.83 15.55
N LEU A 367 -1.89 -11.92 15.13
CA LEU A 367 -1.78 -13.17 15.89
C LEU A 367 -0.53 -13.26 16.76
N SER A 368 0.55 -12.57 16.35
CA SER A 368 1.80 -12.50 17.10
C SER A 368 2.34 -11.07 17.03
N PRO A 369 2.24 -10.28 18.12
CA PRO A 369 2.70 -8.89 18.14
C PRO A 369 4.17 -8.78 17.72
N ARG A 370 4.53 -7.67 17.08
CA ARG A 370 5.87 -7.40 16.52
C ARG A 370 7.02 -7.55 17.53
N SER A 371 6.76 -7.46 18.83
CA SER A 371 7.77 -7.68 19.88
C SER A 371 8.38 -9.09 19.88
N GLU A 372 7.71 -10.09 19.28
CA GLU A 372 8.21 -11.47 19.20
C GLU A 372 8.82 -11.84 17.83
N GLN A 373 8.73 -10.95 16.83
CA GLN A 373 9.16 -11.24 15.45
C GLN A 373 10.63 -10.87 15.18
N SER A 374 11.33 -10.25 16.15
CA SER A 374 12.71 -9.77 15.96
C SER A 374 13.80 -10.85 16.17
N THR A 375 13.41 -12.12 16.32
CA THR A 375 14.31 -13.24 16.63
C THR A 375 14.41 -14.33 15.56
N HIS A 376 14.05 -14.07 14.30
CA HIS A 376 14.26 -15.03 13.20
C HIS A 376 14.70 -14.42 11.86
#